data_AF-A0A7C3PXL6-F1
#
_entry.id   AF-A0A7C3PXL6-F1
#
_cell.length_a   1.000
_cell.length_b   1.000
_cell.length_c   1.000
_cell.angle_alpha   90.00
_cell.angle_beta   90.00
_cell.angle_gamma   90.00
#
_symmetry.space_group_name_H-M   'P 1'
#
loop_
_entity.id
_entity.type
_entity.pdbx_description
1 polymer ?
#
loop_
_entity_poly.entity_id
_entity_poly.type
_entity_poly.pdbx_seq_one_letter_code
_entity_poly.pdbx_strand_id
1 'polypeptide(L)'
;MKILPLAAELNAALEKEAPPVLEMLSDLGRRFYFPKGIISQSAEAKAKAHKFNATIGIATEGGGPMHLASLQKYFHLDPAELYPYAPTGGKPALREAWKKKQLRENPKMQGKALGLPIVTAALTHGLGLVSELFVNPGDKLLLADKLWGNYRLTFEVRQGGQIETFPFFKDGRFHQAGFRSKLV
;
A
#
# COMPACT_ATOMS: atom_id res chain seq x y z
N MET A 1 -23.82 -6.18 0.54
CA MET A 1 -22.92 -6.84 1.53
C MET A 1 -22.82 -5.99 2.78
N LYS A 2 -22.56 -6.57 3.96
CA LYS A 2 -22.51 -5.88 5.26
C LYS A 2 -21.17 -5.15 5.47
N ILE A 3 -21.21 -3.85 5.82
CA ILE A 3 -20.04 -3.07 6.26
C ILE A 3 -19.84 -3.30 7.76
N LEU A 4 -18.60 -3.57 8.18
CA LEU A 4 -18.25 -3.78 9.60
C LEU A 4 -18.01 -2.45 10.34
N PRO A 5 -18.19 -2.39 11.67
CA PRO A 5 -18.16 -1.13 12.42
C PRO A 5 -16.89 -0.30 12.23
N LEU A 6 -15.71 -0.93 12.19
CA LEU A 6 -14.44 -0.22 11.99
C LEU A 6 -14.33 0.38 10.58
N ALA A 7 -14.85 -0.29 9.56
CA ALA A 7 -14.90 0.26 8.21
C ALA A 7 -15.92 1.41 8.12
N ALA A 8 -17.07 1.29 8.80
CA ALA A 8 -18.05 2.38 8.88
C ALA A 8 -17.49 3.63 9.56
N GLU A 9 -16.72 3.47 10.65
CA GLU A 9 -16.01 4.56 11.33
C GLU A 9 -15.03 5.28 10.38
N LEU A 10 -14.22 4.50 9.64
CA LEU A 10 -13.28 5.04 8.64
C LEU A 10 -13.98 5.75 7.49
N ASN A 11 -15.05 5.16 6.96
CA ASN A 11 -15.85 5.77 5.89
C ASN A 11 -16.50 7.07 6.39
N ALA A 12 -17.04 7.13 7.61
CA ALA A 12 -17.61 8.35 8.16
C ALA A 12 -16.57 9.47 8.33
N ALA A 13 -15.32 9.13 8.68
CA ALA A 13 -14.23 10.09 8.72
C ALA A 13 -13.87 10.62 7.32
N LEU A 14 -13.83 9.74 6.30
CA LEU A 14 -13.60 10.16 4.92
C LEU A 14 -14.75 11.00 4.36
N GLU A 15 -16.01 10.65 4.66
CA GLU A 15 -17.18 11.44 4.26
C GLU A 15 -17.10 12.87 4.77
N LYS A 16 -16.63 13.05 6.02
CA LYS A 16 -16.50 14.37 6.64
C LYS A 16 -15.33 15.17 6.09
N GLU A 17 -14.16 14.54 5.94
CA GLU A 17 -12.90 15.26 5.67
C GLU A 17 -12.51 15.26 4.18
N ALA A 18 -12.96 14.28 3.40
CA ALA A 18 -12.63 14.11 1.99
C ALA A 18 -13.69 13.29 1.20
N PRO A 19 -14.96 13.75 1.09
CA PRO A 19 -16.03 13.00 0.44
C PRO A 19 -15.68 12.49 -0.99
N PRO A 20 -15.01 13.26 -1.87
CA PRO A 20 -14.60 12.75 -3.18
C PRO A 20 -13.68 11.51 -3.11
N VAL A 21 -12.85 11.39 -2.07
CA VAL A 21 -11.99 10.20 -1.90
C VAL A 21 -12.82 9.00 -1.49
N LEU A 22 -13.83 9.19 -0.63
CA LEU A 22 -14.76 8.12 -0.29
C LEU A 22 -15.55 7.66 -1.53
N GLU A 23 -16.01 8.59 -2.36
CA GLU A 23 -16.68 8.30 -3.64
C GLU A 23 -15.82 7.45 -4.58
N MET A 24 -14.51 7.70 -4.63
CA MET A 24 -13.56 6.93 -5.43
C MET A 24 -13.32 5.50 -4.90
N LEU A 25 -13.64 5.19 -3.64
CA LEU A 25 -13.43 3.85 -3.11
C LEU A 25 -14.35 2.83 -3.77
N SER A 26 -13.75 1.71 -4.17
CA SER A 26 -14.50 0.53 -4.63
C SER A 26 -15.38 -0.04 -3.51
N ASP A 27 -16.29 -0.93 -3.86
CA ASP A 27 -17.12 -1.66 -2.90
C ASP A 27 -16.28 -2.50 -1.94
N LEU A 28 -15.10 -2.95 -2.38
CA LEU A 28 -14.11 -3.60 -1.52
C LEU A 28 -13.35 -2.59 -0.66
N GLY A 29 -12.93 -1.46 -1.23
CA GLY A 29 -12.27 -0.37 -0.53
C GLY A 29 -13.05 0.13 0.67
N ARG A 30 -14.36 0.34 0.51
CA ARG A 30 -15.30 0.74 1.58
C ARG A 30 -15.47 -0.30 2.69
N ARG A 31 -15.06 -1.54 2.45
CA ARG A 31 -15.12 -2.64 3.42
C ARG A 31 -13.80 -2.87 4.13
N PHE A 32 -12.69 -2.36 3.61
CA PHE A 32 -11.40 -2.52 4.27
C PHE A 32 -11.35 -1.72 5.57
N TYR A 33 -10.70 -2.33 6.55
CA TYR A 33 -10.33 -1.69 7.80
C TYR A 33 -9.10 -2.40 8.35
N PHE A 34 -8.35 -1.71 9.19
CA PHE A 34 -7.30 -2.36 9.96
C PHE A 34 -7.89 -2.89 11.27
N PRO A 35 -7.79 -4.20 11.56
CA PRO A 35 -8.38 -4.76 12.76
C PRO A 35 -7.79 -4.17 14.04
N LYS A 36 -8.65 -3.77 14.99
CA LYS A 36 -8.28 -3.53 16.38
C LYS A 36 -8.28 -4.88 17.14
N GLY A 37 -7.63 -4.95 18.31
CA GLY A 37 -7.59 -6.16 19.16
C GLY A 37 -6.16 -6.65 19.42
N ILE A 38 -5.84 -7.89 19.01
CA ILE A 38 -4.53 -8.52 19.27
C ILE A 38 -3.37 -7.67 18.74
N ILE A 39 -3.56 -7.00 17.59
CA ILE A 39 -2.52 -6.13 17.02
C ILE A 39 -2.22 -4.94 17.95
N SER A 40 -3.27 -4.25 18.43
CA SER A 40 -3.11 -3.14 19.37
C SER A 40 -2.58 -3.59 20.73
N GLN A 41 -3.04 -4.72 21.25
CA GLN A 41 -2.57 -5.28 22.52
C GLN A 41 -1.10 -5.71 22.45
N SER A 42 -0.68 -6.30 21.32
CA SER A 42 0.72 -6.69 21.11
C SER A 42 1.64 -5.47 21.00
N ALA A 43 1.17 -4.40 20.35
CA ALA A 43 1.89 -3.13 20.29
C ALA A 43 2.03 -2.48 21.68
N GLU A 44 0.97 -2.53 22.49
CA GLU A 44 0.99 -2.02 23.86
C GLU A 44 1.92 -2.84 24.77
N ALA A 45 1.86 -4.17 24.70
CA ALA A 45 2.77 -5.05 25.42
C ALA A 45 4.22 -4.81 25.04
N LYS A 46 4.52 -4.58 23.76
CA LYS A 46 5.87 -4.19 23.31
C LYS A 46 6.35 -2.89 23.95
N ALA A 47 5.46 -1.94 24.22
CA ALA A 47 5.80 -0.67 24.83
C ALA A 47 5.89 -0.72 26.37
N LYS A 48 5.05 -1.54 27.03
CA LYS A 48 4.84 -1.49 28.48
C LYS A 48 5.28 -2.74 29.25
N ALA A 49 5.40 -3.89 28.59
CA ALA A 49 5.74 -5.16 29.24
C ALA A 49 7.27 -5.33 29.29
N HIS A 50 7.91 -4.78 30.32
CA HIS A 50 9.37 -4.76 30.45
C HIS A 50 9.98 -6.08 30.94
N LYS A 51 9.20 -6.92 31.65
CA LYS A 51 9.68 -8.19 32.24
C LYS A 51 9.30 -9.42 31.40
N PHE A 52 8.04 -9.53 31.02
CA PHE A 52 7.52 -10.67 30.25
C PHE A 52 6.55 -10.18 29.18
N ASN A 53 6.92 -10.35 27.91
CA ASN A 53 6.02 -10.12 26.80
C ASN A 53 5.65 -11.46 26.14
N ALA A 54 4.49 -12.00 26.53
CA ALA A 54 3.96 -13.26 26.01
C ALA A 54 2.93 -13.07 24.88
N THR A 55 2.90 -11.90 24.22
CA THR A 55 1.93 -11.62 23.14
C THR A 55 2.55 -11.75 21.75
N ILE A 56 3.88 -11.77 21.63
CA ILE A 56 4.55 -11.80 20.33
C ILE A 56 4.56 -13.23 19.80
N GLY A 57 4.03 -13.43 18.59
CA GLY A 57 4.02 -14.72 17.90
C GLY A 57 5.36 -15.08 17.24
N ILE A 58 6.49 -14.89 17.94
CA ILE A 58 7.82 -15.35 17.48
C ILE A 58 8.55 -16.03 18.65
N ALA A 59 9.46 -16.94 18.33
CA ALA A 59 10.33 -17.54 19.33
C ALA A 59 11.48 -16.57 19.67
N THR A 60 11.79 -16.43 20.97
CA THR A 60 12.85 -15.54 21.45
C THR A 60 13.74 -16.27 22.45
N GLU A 61 15.04 -15.96 22.42
CA GLU A 61 16.07 -16.49 23.33
C GLU A 61 17.08 -15.38 23.61
N GLY A 62 17.56 -15.27 24.86
CA GLY A 62 18.58 -14.29 25.21
C GLY A 62 18.20 -12.81 24.97
N GLY A 63 16.90 -12.49 24.93
CA GLY A 63 16.40 -11.14 24.65
C GLY A 63 16.29 -10.78 23.16
N GLY A 64 16.58 -11.72 22.26
CA GLY A 64 16.46 -11.53 20.81
C GLY A 64 15.59 -12.60 20.13
N PRO A 65 15.32 -12.48 18.82
CA PRO A 65 14.64 -13.52 18.08
C PRO A 65 15.52 -14.77 17.97
N MET A 66 14.93 -15.95 18.18
CA MET A 66 15.62 -17.20 17.87
C MET A 66 15.89 -17.28 16.36
N HIS A 67 17.06 -17.79 15.99
CA HIS A 67 17.43 -17.98 14.60
C HIS A 67 18.39 -19.14 14.41
N LEU A 68 18.49 -19.64 13.18
CA LEU A 68 19.43 -20.69 12.83
C LEU A 68 20.76 -20.06 12.37
N ALA A 69 21.87 -20.44 13.01
CA ALA A 69 23.20 -20.00 12.61
C ALA A 69 23.53 -20.36 11.15
N SER A 70 22.99 -21.49 10.67
CA SER A 70 23.12 -21.94 9.28
C SER A 70 22.50 -20.97 8.27
N LEU A 71 21.51 -20.17 8.66
CA LEU A 71 20.92 -19.10 7.86
C LEU A 71 21.65 -17.77 8.09
N GLN A 72 21.94 -17.43 9.35
CA GLN A 72 22.56 -16.15 9.71
C GLN A 72 23.90 -15.92 9.00
N LYS A 73 24.68 -16.98 8.73
CA LYS A 73 25.96 -16.86 8.02
C LYS A 73 25.88 -16.22 6.64
N TYR A 74 24.70 -16.15 6.02
CA TYR A 74 24.47 -15.50 4.73
C TYR A 74 24.06 -14.03 4.84
N PHE A 75 23.88 -13.52 6.06
CA PHE A 75 23.40 -12.15 6.29
C PHE A 75 24.36 -11.40 7.22
N HIS A 76 24.72 -10.19 6.81
CA HIS A 76 25.52 -9.26 7.61
C HIS A 76 24.63 -8.22 8.32
N LEU A 77 23.46 -8.67 8.79
CA LEU A 77 22.48 -7.85 9.50
C LEU A 77 22.27 -8.40 10.91
N ASP A 78 21.89 -7.53 11.84
CA ASP A 78 21.46 -7.93 13.17
C ASP A 78 20.23 -8.87 13.07
N PRO A 79 20.21 -10.02 13.78
CA PRO A 79 19.04 -10.90 13.83
C PRO A 79 17.71 -10.18 14.12
N ALA A 80 17.71 -9.13 14.94
CA ALA A 80 16.56 -8.31 15.26
C ALA A 80 16.01 -7.51 14.05
N GLU A 81 16.83 -7.28 13.02
CA GLU A 81 16.41 -6.63 11.78
C GLU A 81 15.95 -7.63 10.71
N LEU A 82 16.31 -8.91 10.85
CA LEU A 82 16.14 -9.92 9.81
C LEU A 82 14.97 -10.87 10.07
N TYR A 83 14.89 -11.44 11.28
CA TYR A 83 13.98 -12.55 11.57
C TYR A 83 12.59 -12.16 12.06
N PRO A 84 12.40 -11.05 12.81
CA PRO A 84 11.06 -10.63 13.20
C PRO A 84 10.21 -10.22 12.00
N TYR A 85 8.89 -10.34 12.13
CA TYR A 85 7.95 -9.82 11.14
C TYR A 85 8.13 -8.30 10.97
N ALA A 86 8.14 -7.85 9.71
CA ALA A 86 8.02 -6.43 9.40
C ALA A 86 6.61 -5.93 9.80
N PRO A 87 6.48 -4.67 10.27
CA PRO A 87 5.17 -4.08 10.48
C PRO A 87 4.36 -4.06 9.17
N THR A 88 3.03 -4.10 9.25
CA THR A 88 2.15 -4.16 8.06
C THR A 88 2.41 -3.01 7.08
N GLY A 89 2.66 -1.79 7.58
CA GLY A 89 2.97 -0.64 6.73
C GLY A 89 4.42 -0.59 6.22
N GLY A 90 5.27 -1.52 6.67
CA GLY A 90 6.72 -1.51 6.51
C GLY A 90 7.48 -0.92 7.70
N LYS A 91 8.80 -1.15 7.74
CA LYS A 91 9.69 -0.62 8.79
C LYS A 91 9.62 0.92 8.82
N PRO A 92 9.30 1.57 9.96
CA PRO A 92 9.15 3.02 10.04
C PRO A 92 10.36 3.80 9.51
N ALA A 93 11.58 3.42 9.90
CA ALA A 93 12.81 4.06 9.43
C ALA A 93 12.97 4.01 7.90
N LEU A 94 12.58 2.90 7.26
CA LEU A 94 12.61 2.77 5.80
C LEU A 94 11.60 3.71 5.15
N ARG A 95 10.38 3.79 5.69
CA ARG A 95 9.32 4.66 5.15
C ARG A 95 9.70 6.14 5.22
N GLU A 96 10.31 6.55 6.34
CA GLU A 96 10.83 7.91 6.53
C GLU A 96 11.99 8.21 5.59
N ALA A 97 12.96 7.29 5.48
CA ALA A 97 14.09 7.43 4.56
C ALA A 97 13.61 7.55 3.11
N TRP A 98 12.59 6.76 2.72
CA TRP A 98 12.01 6.81 1.39
C TRP A 98 11.28 8.13 1.12
N LYS A 99 10.49 8.63 2.08
CA LYS A 99 9.86 9.96 1.99
C LYS A 99 10.89 11.07 1.82
N LYS A 100 11.98 11.04 2.61
CA LYS A 100 13.10 12.00 2.47
C LYS A 100 13.74 11.95 1.08
N LYS A 101 13.97 10.75 0.54
CA LYS A 101 14.45 10.57 -0.84
C LYS A 101 13.48 11.18 -1.86
N GLN A 102 12.19 10.89 -1.76
CA GLN A 102 11.17 11.43 -2.67
C GLN A 102 11.14 12.96 -2.65
N LEU A 103 11.19 13.59 -1.47
CA LEU A 103 11.19 15.04 -1.34
C LEU A 103 12.47 15.71 -1.88
N ARG A 104 13.63 15.04 -1.74
CA ARG A 104 14.90 15.50 -2.32
C ARG A 104 14.86 15.45 -3.85
N GLU A 105 14.32 14.38 -4.41
CA GLU A 105 14.25 14.16 -5.86
C GLU A 105 13.10 14.94 -6.52
N ASN A 106 12.12 15.39 -5.74
CA ASN A 106 10.96 16.15 -6.22
C ASN A 106 10.80 17.45 -5.42
N PRO A 107 11.64 18.49 -5.64
CA PRO A 107 11.59 19.72 -4.85
C PRO A 107 10.22 20.42 -4.84
N LYS A 108 9.45 20.31 -5.94
CA LYS A 108 8.07 20.85 -6.04
C LYS A 108 7.04 20.16 -5.11
N MET A 109 7.43 19.09 -4.43
CA MET A 109 6.61 18.41 -3.43
C MET A 109 6.90 18.87 -2.00
N GLN A 110 7.94 19.67 -1.77
CA GLN A 110 8.23 20.23 -0.46
C GLN A 110 7.07 21.14 -0.01
N GLY A 111 6.70 21.04 1.27
CA GLY A 111 5.57 21.78 1.84
C GLY A 111 4.18 21.21 1.50
N LYS A 112 4.07 20.21 0.62
CA LYS A 112 2.78 19.54 0.33
C LYS A 112 2.48 18.45 1.35
N ALA A 113 1.19 18.28 1.66
CA ALA A 113 0.72 17.21 2.51
C ALA A 113 0.96 15.84 1.84
N LEU A 114 1.76 14.99 2.48
CA LEU A 114 2.11 13.65 2.03
C LEU A 114 2.12 12.69 3.21
N GLY A 115 1.35 11.61 3.09
CA GLY A 115 1.41 10.49 4.03
C GLY A 115 2.78 9.80 4.01
N LEU A 116 3.01 8.92 4.98
CA LEU A 116 4.20 8.06 4.96
C LEU A 116 4.02 6.92 3.97
N PRO A 117 4.94 6.75 2.99
CA PRO A 117 4.86 5.67 2.00
C PRO A 117 4.64 4.32 2.68
N ILE A 118 3.67 3.54 2.21
CA ILE A 118 3.44 2.17 2.67
C ILE A 118 4.33 1.26 1.84
N VAL A 119 5.07 0.35 2.49
CA VAL A 119 5.93 -0.61 1.80
C VAL A 119 5.08 -1.68 1.11
N THR A 120 5.42 -1.98 -0.14
CA THR A 120 4.78 -3.03 -0.94
C THR A 120 5.82 -4.03 -1.42
N ALA A 121 5.40 -5.25 -1.77
CA ALA A 121 6.24 -6.21 -2.48
C ALA A 121 6.43 -5.75 -3.94
N ALA A 122 7.38 -4.82 -4.11
CA ALA A 122 7.61 -4.09 -5.35
C ALA A 122 6.34 -3.38 -5.89
N LEU A 123 6.37 -2.99 -7.16
CA LEU A 123 5.33 -2.14 -7.77
C LEU A 123 4.04 -2.92 -8.08
N THR A 124 4.14 -4.19 -8.47
CA THR A 124 2.98 -5.02 -8.82
C THR A 124 2.03 -5.18 -7.63
N HIS A 125 2.55 -5.35 -6.42
CA HIS A 125 1.72 -5.36 -5.22
C HIS A 125 1.01 -4.03 -5.01
N GLY A 126 1.70 -2.90 -5.24
CA GLY A 126 1.09 -1.57 -5.19
C GLY A 126 -0.05 -1.39 -6.19
N LEU A 127 0.11 -1.87 -7.42
CA LEU A 127 -0.95 -1.84 -8.44
C LEU A 127 -2.15 -2.71 -8.02
N GLY A 128 -1.91 -3.87 -7.42
CA GLY A 128 -2.98 -4.71 -6.87
C GLY A 128 -3.73 -4.04 -5.71
N LEU A 129 -3.03 -3.33 -4.82
CA LEU A 129 -3.69 -2.56 -3.77
C LEU A 129 -4.54 -1.42 -4.35
N VAL A 130 -4.05 -0.72 -5.38
CA VAL A 130 -4.81 0.32 -6.09
C VAL A 130 -6.06 -0.27 -6.75
N SER A 131 -5.94 -1.43 -7.41
CA SER A 131 -7.10 -2.07 -8.04
C SER A 131 -8.15 -2.45 -7.00
N GLU A 132 -7.75 -3.03 -5.88
CA GLU A 132 -8.69 -3.41 -4.82
C GLU A 132 -9.33 -2.20 -4.14
N LEU A 133 -8.58 -1.12 -3.92
CA LEU A 133 -9.08 0.07 -3.24
C LEU A 133 -10.03 0.92 -4.09
N PHE A 134 -9.80 1.00 -5.40
CA PHE A 134 -10.40 2.05 -6.24
C PHE A 134 -11.09 1.57 -7.52
N VAL A 135 -11.10 0.27 -7.81
CA VAL A 135 -11.69 -0.25 -9.06
C VAL A 135 -12.81 -1.24 -8.74
N ASN A 136 -14.02 -0.92 -9.19
CA ASN A 136 -15.14 -1.85 -9.27
C ASN A 136 -15.22 -2.50 -10.67
N PRO A 137 -15.87 -3.67 -10.79
CA PRO A 137 -16.18 -4.25 -12.08
C PRO A 137 -16.93 -3.25 -12.97
N GLY A 138 -16.46 -3.08 -14.21
CA GLY A 138 -17.01 -2.12 -15.17
C GLY A 138 -16.41 -0.71 -15.11
N ASP A 139 -15.64 -0.37 -14.07
CA ASP A 139 -14.96 0.92 -14.02
C ASP A 139 -13.92 1.05 -15.14
N LYS A 140 -13.81 2.25 -15.69
CA LYS A 140 -12.90 2.53 -16.80
C LYS A 140 -11.55 2.99 -16.31
N LEU A 141 -10.49 2.38 -16.85
CA LEU A 141 -9.11 2.82 -16.68
C LEU A 141 -8.59 3.34 -18.02
N LEU A 142 -8.30 4.64 -18.09
CA LEU A 142 -7.74 5.25 -19.29
C LEU A 142 -6.21 5.15 -19.30
N LEU A 143 -5.65 4.40 -20.25
CA LEU A 143 -4.21 4.19 -20.37
C LEU A 143 -3.72 4.47 -21.80
N ALA A 144 -2.41 4.69 -21.96
CA ALA A 144 -1.79 4.74 -23.27
C ALA A 144 -1.81 3.35 -23.94
N ASP A 145 -1.95 3.28 -25.26
CA ASP A 145 -1.98 2.01 -26.00
C ASP A 145 -0.65 1.23 -25.99
N LYS A 146 0.46 1.89 -25.63
CA LYS A 146 1.76 1.28 -25.33
C LYS A 146 1.89 1.11 -23.82
N LEU A 147 1.43 -0.04 -23.33
CA LEU A 147 1.38 -0.34 -21.90
C LEU A 147 2.07 -1.66 -21.56
N TRP A 148 2.42 -1.82 -20.28
CA TRP A 148 2.89 -3.10 -19.76
C TRP A 148 1.71 -4.06 -19.61
N GLY A 149 1.80 -5.24 -20.24
CA GLY A 149 0.67 -6.19 -20.30
C GLY A 149 0.09 -6.61 -18.95
N ASN A 150 0.89 -6.55 -17.88
CA ASN A 150 0.43 -6.89 -16.53
C ASN A 150 -0.66 -5.95 -15.99
N TYR A 151 -0.84 -4.75 -16.56
CA TYR A 151 -1.97 -3.88 -16.23
C TYR A 151 -3.32 -4.53 -16.59
N ARG A 152 -3.41 -5.20 -17.75
CA ARG A 152 -4.62 -5.94 -18.14
C ARG A 152 -4.92 -7.07 -17.16
N LEU A 153 -3.90 -7.84 -16.78
CA LEU A 153 -4.04 -8.90 -15.78
C LEU A 153 -4.50 -8.36 -14.43
N THR A 154 -3.92 -7.23 -13.99
CA THR A 154 -4.22 -6.65 -12.66
C THR A 154 -5.59 -5.99 -12.60
N PHE A 155 -5.94 -5.17 -13.60
CA PHE A 155 -7.14 -4.33 -13.53
C PHE A 155 -8.34 -4.92 -14.26
N GLU A 156 -8.15 -5.57 -15.41
CA GLU A 156 -9.27 -6.20 -16.14
C GLU A 156 -9.56 -7.60 -15.62
N VAL A 157 -8.56 -8.49 -15.60
CA VAL A 157 -8.79 -9.90 -15.28
C VAL A 157 -9.07 -10.11 -13.79
N ARG A 158 -8.24 -9.54 -12.90
CA ARG A 158 -8.39 -9.74 -11.45
C ARG A 158 -9.54 -8.91 -10.85
N GLN A 159 -9.73 -7.67 -11.32
CA GLN A 159 -10.64 -6.70 -10.68
C GLN A 159 -11.90 -6.39 -11.50
N GLY A 160 -11.98 -6.82 -12.76
CA GLY A 160 -13.15 -6.63 -13.62
C GLY A 160 -13.29 -5.22 -14.21
N GLY A 161 -12.27 -4.37 -14.08
CA GLY A 161 -12.24 -3.06 -14.74
C GLY A 161 -12.12 -3.18 -16.26
N GLN A 162 -12.25 -2.05 -16.96
CA GLN A 162 -12.16 -1.96 -18.41
C GLN A 162 -11.05 -1.00 -18.81
N ILE A 163 -9.98 -1.49 -19.45
CA ILE A 163 -8.92 -0.62 -19.94
C ILE A 163 -9.32 -0.03 -21.28
N GLU A 164 -9.63 1.26 -21.27
CA GLU A 164 -9.77 2.06 -22.48
C GLU A 164 -8.41 2.68 -22.83
N THR A 165 -8.06 2.68 -24.11
CA THR A 165 -6.75 3.18 -24.55
C THR A 165 -6.83 4.36 -25.50
N PHE A 166 -5.77 5.18 -25.48
CA PHE A 166 -5.52 6.22 -26.47
C PHE A 166 -4.15 6.01 -27.14
N PRO A 167 -3.96 6.43 -28.41
CA PRO A 167 -2.66 6.30 -29.07
C PRO A 167 -1.61 7.10 -28.31
N PHE A 168 -0.53 6.46 -27.85
CA PHE A 168 0.45 7.16 -27.03
C PHE A 168 1.25 8.21 -27.82
N PHE A 169 1.58 7.88 -29.07
CA PHE A 169 2.47 8.67 -29.91
C PHE A 169 1.79 9.16 -31.18
N LYS A 170 2.16 10.39 -31.58
CA LYS A 170 1.95 10.97 -32.90
C LYS A 170 3.23 11.68 -33.30
N ASP A 171 3.80 11.33 -34.45
CA ASP A 171 5.03 11.92 -34.99
C ASP A 171 6.21 11.89 -33.99
N GLY A 172 6.37 10.77 -33.29
CA GLY A 172 7.42 10.57 -32.27
C GLY A 172 7.23 11.36 -30.97
N ARG A 173 6.09 12.03 -30.78
CA ARG A 173 5.76 12.84 -29.59
C ARG A 173 4.51 12.34 -28.90
N PHE A 174 4.31 12.74 -27.65
CA PHE A 174 3.09 12.42 -26.91
C PHE A 174 1.85 12.96 -27.64
N HIS A 175 0.89 12.09 -27.90
CA HIS A 175 -0.31 12.44 -28.65
C HIS A 175 -1.39 13.07 -27.75
N GLN A 176 -1.22 14.36 -27.46
CA GLN A 176 -2.13 15.11 -26.58
C GLN A 176 -3.59 15.10 -27.06
N ALA A 177 -3.83 15.23 -28.38
CA ALA A 177 -5.18 15.19 -28.94
C ALA A 177 -5.85 13.82 -28.75
N GLY A 178 -5.08 12.73 -28.94
CA GLY A 178 -5.55 11.38 -28.66
C GLY A 178 -5.97 11.20 -27.20
N PHE A 179 -5.14 11.63 -26.26
CA PHE A 179 -5.47 11.60 -24.83
C PHE A 179 -6.73 12.44 -24.53
N ARG A 180 -6.78 13.69 -25.00
CA ARG A 180 -7.90 14.61 -24.75
C ARG A 180 -9.22 14.09 -25.30
N SER A 181 -9.20 13.38 -26.43
CA SER A 181 -10.41 12.79 -27.03
C SER A 181 -11.07 11.70 -26.18
N LYS A 182 -10.36 11.18 -25.16
CA LYS A 182 -10.85 10.17 -24.23
C LYS A 182 -11.21 10.71 -22.84
N LEU A 183 -10.99 12.00 -22.59
CA LEU A 183 -11.42 12.66 -21.37
C LEU A 183 -12.89 13.08 -21.53
N VAL A 184 -13.71 12.81 -20.51
CA VAL A 184 -15.10 13.26 -20.40
C VAL A 184 -15.13 14.67 -19.83
#